data_AF-A0A2N5IA84-F1
#
_entry.id   AF-A0A2N5IA84-F1
#
_cell.length_a   1.000
_cell.length_b   1.000
_cell.length_c   1.000
_cell.angle_alpha   90.00
_cell.angle_beta   90.00
_cell.angle_gamma   90.00
#
_symmetry.space_group_name_H-M   'P 1'
#
loop_
_entity.id
_entity.type
_entity.pdbx_description
1 polymer ?
#
loop_
_entity_poly.entity_id
_entity_poly.type
_entity_poly.pdbx_seq_one_letter_code
_entity_poly.pdbx_strand_id
1 'polypeptide(L)'
;MPFYKVTLSSREKMTLTEKKKYIDSMYREEPKYGTNQKRNQGFLTKFNNSIGFKPVVSTVTHNNTVISQTVESPEEYLPPQDILMEHFHTPLNSNEIISFYLEDKKMVHPNPQFSYEGKMVSQKWNAFLQKVFPQLLVTTEIVEEIPKLSLKEFTLQYFYRNLNPEVNYTLEFRSKELLDKDEMREILSVIQDLSNDKITIGQQYCKTCAGYSDGKEPYHIEIVYLTFYGRDEEEKTYEEYGEGIYKLA
;
A
#
# COMPACT_ATOMS: atom_id res chain seq x y z
N MET A 1 5.00 -10.38 -20.32
CA MET A 1 5.29 -11.48 -19.36
C MET A 1 4.08 -11.54 -18.46
N PRO A 2 3.48 -12.72 -18.22
CA PRO A 2 2.22 -12.79 -17.49
C PRO A 2 2.41 -12.52 -15.99
N PHE A 3 1.30 -12.26 -15.31
CA PHE A 3 1.21 -12.03 -13.88
C PHE A 3 0.24 -13.04 -13.25
N TYR A 4 0.54 -13.44 -12.02
CA TYR A 4 -0.40 -14.14 -11.15
C TYR A 4 -1.18 -13.11 -10.34
N LYS A 5 -2.46 -12.94 -10.66
CA LYS A 5 -3.38 -12.13 -9.86
C LYS A 5 -3.95 -13.00 -8.74
N VAL A 6 -3.60 -12.67 -7.50
CA VAL A 6 -4.21 -13.27 -6.30
C VAL A 6 -5.22 -12.28 -5.73
N THR A 7 -6.48 -12.68 -5.67
CA THR A 7 -7.59 -11.83 -5.26
C THR A 7 -8.20 -12.36 -3.97
N LEU A 8 -8.44 -11.48 -3.00
CA LEU A 8 -9.28 -11.77 -1.84
C LEU A 8 -10.58 -10.98 -1.98
N SER A 9 -11.69 -11.70 -1.93
CA SER A 9 -13.03 -11.19 -2.20
C SER A 9 -14.02 -11.62 -1.14
N SER A 10 -15.06 -10.82 -1.00
CA SER A 10 -16.25 -11.12 -0.21
C SER A 10 -17.35 -11.69 -1.10
N ARG A 11 -18.29 -12.45 -0.50
CA ARG A 11 -19.48 -12.92 -1.24
C ARG A 11 -20.51 -11.80 -1.43
N GLU A 12 -20.59 -10.91 -0.46
CA GLU A 12 -21.50 -9.77 -0.41
C GLU A 12 -20.71 -8.47 -0.43
N LYS A 13 -21.31 -7.41 -0.97
CA LYS A 13 -20.63 -6.11 -1.06
C LYS A 13 -20.35 -5.57 0.33
N MET A 14 -19.08 -5.28 0.60
CA MET A 14 -18.62 -4.69 1.85
C MET A 14 -18.63 -3.16 1.77
N THR A 15 -18.85 -2.53 2.91
CA THR A 15 -18.62 -1.09 3.08
C THR A 15 -17.12 -0.77 2.99
N LEU A 16 -16.79 0.50 2.71
CA LEU A 16 -15.40 0.96 2.67
C LEU A 16 -14.71 0.75 4.02
N THR A 17 -15.36 1.09 5.12
CA THR A 17 -14.82 0.88 6.48
C THR A 17 -14.52 -0.59 6.75
N GLU A 18 -15.38 -1.51 6.29
CA GLU A 18 -15.12 -2.94 6.45
C GLU A 18 -13.93 -3.40 5.61
N LYS A 19 -13.84 -3.00 4.32
CA LYS A 19 -12.70 -3.32 3.46
C LYS A 19 -11.39 -2.78 4.05
N LYS A 20 -11.41 -1.56 4.58
CA LYS A 20 -10.25 -0.88 5.17
C LYS A 20 -9.66 -1.68 6.33
N LYS A 21 -10.50 -2.34 7.16
CA LYS A 21 -10.03 -3.21 8.25
C LYS A 21 -9.16 -4.38 7.75
N TYR A 22 -9.49 -4.97 6.61
CA TYR A 22 -8.67 -6.03 6.00
C TYR A 22 -7.33 -5.48 5.51
N ILE A 23 -7.37 -4.32 4.86
CA ILE A 23 -6.17 -3.65 4.35
C ILE A 23 -5.25 -3.24 5.51
N ASP A 24 -5.78 -2.63 6.56
CA ASP A 24 -5.00 -2.21 7.73
C ASP A 24 -4.35 -3.39 8.46
N SER A 25 -5.02 -4.55 8.48
CA SER A 25 -4.46 -5.77 9.08
C SER A 25 -3.23 -6.33 8.36
N MET A 26 -2.93 -5.87 7.14
CA MET A 26 -1.66 -6.17 6.45
C MET A 26 -0.46 -5.59 7.18
N TYR A 27 -0.60 -4.34 7.65
CA TYR A 27 0.51 -3.50 8.10
C TYR A 27 0.58 -3.40 9.61
N ARG A 28 -0.58 -3.34 10.28
CA ARG A 28 -0.62 -3.05 11.71
C ARG A 28 -0.31 -4.29 12.54
N GLU A 29 0.56 -4.10 13.51
CA GLU A 29 0.45 -4.85 14.75
C GLU A 29 -0.75 -4.27 15.50
N GLU A 30 -1.75 -5.08 15.87
CA GLU A 30 -2.80 -4.57 16.76
C GLU A 30 -2.11 -4.10 18.06
N PRO A 31 -2.36 -2.85 18.52
CA PRO A 31 -1.82 -2.37 19.79
C PRO A 31 -2.47 -3.06 21.01
N LYS A 32 -3.30 -4.08 20.78
CA LYS A 32 -3.98 -4.80 21.86
C LYS A 32 -3.03 -5.81 22.51
N TYR A 33 -2.80 -5.50 23.78
CA TYR A 33 -2.17 -6.27 24.86
C TYR A 33 -0.66 -6.04 25.01
N GLY A 34 -0.34 -5.22 26.02
CA GLY A 34 1.00 -4.94 26.54
C GLY A 34 1.74 -6.17 27.04
N THR A 35 2.19 -7.00 26.10
CA THR A 35 3.12 -8.10 26.34
C THR A 35 4.06 -8.21 25.16
N ASN A 36 5.35 -8.33 25.45
CA ASN A 36 6.45 -8.58 24.52
C ASN A 36 6.30 -9.91 23.76
N GLN A 37 5.26 -10.07 22.94
CA GLN A 37 5.07 -11.25 22.12
C GLN A 37 5.02 -10.87 20.64
N LYS A 38 5.99 -11.41 19.89
CA LYS A 38 6.09 -11.46 18.42
C LYS A 38 4.86 -12.08 17.71
N ARG A 39 3.71 -12.21 18.38
CA ARG A 39 2.47 -12.83 17.90
C ARG A 39 1.57 -11.84 17.13
N ASN A 40 1.75 -10.54 17.33
CA ASN A 40 0.93 -9.49 16.72
C ASN A 40 1.50 -8.94 15.42
N GLN A 41 2.30 -9.68 14.65
CA GLN A 41 2.79 -9.18 13.36
C GLN A 41 1.66 -9.02 12.34
N GLY A 42 1.74 -7.96 11.52
CA GLY A 42 0.92 -7.80 10.31
C GLY A 42 1.08 -8.99 9.37
N PHE A 43 0.05 -9.32 8.59
CA PHE A 43 0.04 -10.61 7.91
C PHE A 43 1.03 -10.72 6.72
N LEU A 44 1.50 -9.60 6.15
CA LEU A 44 2.61 -9.60 5.19
C LEU A 44 3.90 -10.14 5.83
N THR A 45 4.25 -9.64 7.01
CA THR A 45 5.40 -10.12 7.79
C THR A 45 5.22 -11.58 8.24
N LYS A 46 4.01 -11.96 8.67
CA LYS A 46 3.69 -13.36 9.01
C LYS A 46 3.89 -14.28 7.82
N PHE A 47 3.47 -13.87 6.63
CA PHE A 47 3.67 -14.64 5.41
C PHE A 47 5.15 -14.80 5.08
N ASN A 48 5.90 -13.70 5.04
CA ASN A 48 7.35 -13.71 4.79
C ASN A 48 8.07 -14.70 5.73
N ASN A 49 7.75 -14.65 7.02
CA ASN A 49 8.26 -15.57 8.02
C ASN A 49 7.82 -17.03 7.79
N SER A 50 6.56 -17.26 7.40
CA SER A 50 5.99 -18.59 7.18
C SER A 50 6.62 -19.34 6.00
N ILE A 51 7.12 -18.60 5.01
CA ILE A 51 7.78 -19.18 3.83
C ILE A 51 9.30 -19.28 4.00
N GLY A 52 9.81 -18.99 5.21
CA GLY A 52 11.23 -19.12 5.57
C GLY A 52 12.09 -17.92 5.19
N PHE A 53 11.50 -16.84 4.67
CA PHE A 53 12.22 -15.63 4.31
C PHE A 53 12.41 -14.75 5.55
N LYS A 54 13.61 -14.83 6.12
CA LYS A 54 14.03 -13.99 7.26
C LYS A 54 15.23 -13.16 6.83
N PRO A 55 15.16 -11.82 6.89
CA PRO A 55 16.28 -10.95 6.53
C PRO A 55 17.45 -11.09 7.50
N VAL A 56 17.22 -11.63 8.71
CA VAL A 56 18.26 -11.89 9.71
C VAL A 56 18.42 -13.39 9.89
N VAL A 57 19.62 -13.89 9.63
CA VAL A 57 20.03 -15.28 9.92
C VAL A 57 20.85 -15.27 11.21
N SER A 58 20.57 -16.24 12.09
CA SER A 58 21.32 -16.42 13.33
C SER A 58 22.14 -17.70 13.27
N THR A 59 23.45 -17.58 13.44
CA THR A 59 24.40 -18.69 13.46
C THR A 59 24.96 -18.85 14.87
N VAL A 60 24.99 -20.08 15.37
CA VAL A 60 25.60 -20.38 16.68
C VAL A 60 27.06 -20.75 16.44
N THR A 61 27.97 -20.01 17.06
CA THR A 61 29.40 -20.34 17.00
C THR A 61 29.74 -21.54 17.87
N HIS A 62 30.94 -22.10 17.68
CA HIS A 62 31.49 -23.18 18.51
C HIS A 62 31.53 -22.83 20.02
N ASN A 63 31.47 -21.55 20.39
CA ASN A 63 31.44 -21.06 21.78
C ASN A 63 30.02 -20.70 22.26
N ASN A 64 28.97 -21.25 21.63
CA ASN A 64 27.57 -20.96 21.93
C ASN A 64 27.19 -19.46 21.83
N THR A 65 27.93 -18.68 21.04
CA THR A 65 27.57 -17.28 20.76
C THR A 65 26.62 -17.24 19.57
N VAL A 66 25.48 -16.56 19.71
CA VAL A 66 24.56 -16.31 18.59
C VAL A 66 25.03 -15.06 17.85
N ILE A 67 25.43 -15.22 16.59
CA ILE A 67 25.71 -14.10 15.70
C ILE A 67 24.50 -13.93 14.79
N SER A 68 23.87 -12.76 14.86
CA SER A 68 22.81 -12.37 13.94
C SER A 68 23.41 -11.52 12.81
N GLN A 69 23.19 -11.94 11.57
CA GLN A 69 23.62 -11.21 10.38
C GLN A 69 22.42 -10.91 9.50
N THR A 70 22.35 -9.68 9.00
CA THR A 70 21.42 -9.33 7.94
C THR A 70 21.93 -9.92 6.63
N VAL A 71 21.05 -10.57 5.89
CA VAL A 71 21.36 -11.11 4.56
C VAL A 71 21.46 -9.94 3.60
N GLU A 72 22.65 -9.71 3.06
CA GLU A 72 22.84 -8.74 1.98
C GLU A 72 22.18 -9.27 0.71
N SER A 73 21.27 -8.48 0.15
CA SER A 73 20.56 -8.79 -1.09
C SER A 73 21.07 -7.90 -2.24
N PRO A 74 21.04 -8.39 -3.49
CA PRO A 74 21.32 -7.55 -4.67
C PRO A 74 20.43 -6.31 -4.72
N GLU A 75 20.89 -5.24 -5.37
CA GLU A 75 20.19 -3.94 -5.42
C GLU A 75 18.76 -4.04 -6.00
N GLU A 76 18.55 -4.89 -7.01
CA GLU A 76 17.24 -5.11 -7.64
C GLU A 76 16.43 -6.27 -7.02
N TYR A 77 16.90 -6.83 -5.90
CA TYR A 77 16.23 -7.95 -5.26
C TYR A 77 15.14 -7.44 -4.31
N LEU A 78 13.89 -7.78 -4.60
CA LEU A 78 12.78 -7.62 -3.68
C LEU A 78 12.56 -8.93 -2.91
N PRO A 79 12.32 -8.89 -1.59
CA PRO A 79 11.83 -10.04 -0.84
C PRO A 79 10.33 -10.29 -1.11
N PRO A 80 9.80 -11.49 -0.77
CA PRO A 80 8.41 -11.87 -1.09
C PRO A 80 7.31 -10.96 -0.50
N GLN A 81 7.56 -10.29 0.61
CA GLN A 81 6.60 -9.31 1.16
C GLN A 81 6.54 -8.02 0.33
N ASP A 82 7.66 -7.61 -0.27
CA ASP A 82 7.75 -6.33 -0.98
C ASP A 82 7.22 -6.48 -2.41
N ILE A 83 7.41 -7.64 -3.05
CA ILE A 83 6.77 -7.94 -4.35
C ILE A 83 5.22 -7.99 -4.24
N LEU A 84 4.68 -8.42 -3.09
CA LEU A 84 3.23 -8.34 -2.84
C LEU A 84 2.74 -6.88 -2.73
N MET A 85 3.63 -5.96 -2.38
CA MET A 85 3.32 -4.55 -2.19
C MET A 85 3.51 -3.70 -3.46
N GLU A 86 4.29 -4.21 -4.43
CA GLU A 86 4.65 -3.49 -5.65
C GLU A 86 3.45 -3.21 -6.56
N HIS A 87 2.61 -4.22 -6.79
CA HIS A 87 1.44 -4.13 -7.66
C HIS A 87 0.18 -4.59 -6.92
N PHE A 88 -0.21 -3.72 -6.00
CA PHE A 88 -1.28 -3.96 -5.06
C PHE A 88 -2.48 -3.05 -5.37
N HIS A 89 -3.66 -3.63 -5.57
CA HIS A 89 -4.89 -2.91 -5.92
C HIS A 89 -5.98 -3.11 -4.87
N THR A 90 -6.74 -2.05 -4.57
CA THR A 90 -7.90 -2.06 -3.66
C THR A 90 -9.12 -1.46 -4.34
N PRO A 91 -9.80 -2.23 -5.21
CA PRO A 91 -10.98 -1.74 -5.89
C PRO A 91 -12.11 -1.43 -4.89
N LEU A 92 -12.59 -0.19 -4.91
CA LEU A 92 -13.55 0.28 -3.91
C LEU A 92 -14.98 -0.18 -4.20
N ASN A 93 -15.37 -0.25 -5.47
CA ASN A 93 -16.77 -0.46 -5.88
C ASN A 93 -17.14 -1.93 -6.20
N SER A 94 -16.23 -2.88 -6.01
CA SER A 94 -16.47 -4.32 -6.30
C SER A 94 -16.59 -5.16 -5.03
N ASN A 95 -16.85 -6.47 -5.18
CA ASN A 95 -16.72 -7.43 -4.07
C ASN A 95 -15.26 -7.84 -3.81
N GLU A 96 -14.34 -7.52 -4.72
CA GLU A 96 -12.92 -7.65 -4.47
C GLU A 96 -12.55 -6.65 -3.37
N ILE A 97 -11.86 -7.17 -2.35
CA ILE A 97 -11.34 -6.36 -1.26
C ILE A 97 -9.97 -5.85 -1.68
N ILE A 98 -9.17 -6.73 -2.27
CA ILE A 98 -7.73 -6.56 -2.42
C ILE A 98 -7.18 -7.57 -3.43
N SER A 99 -6.31 -7.09 -4.32
CA SER A 99 -5.73 -7.86 -5.42
C SER A 99 -4.22 -7.62 -5.50
N PHE A 100 -3.47 -8.70 -5.67
CA PHE A 100 -2.01 -8.71 -5.74
C PHE A 100 -1.59 -9.24 -7.10
N TYR A 101 -0.74 -8.50 -7.82
CA TYR A 101 -0.23 -8.92 -9.12
C TYR A 101 1.25 -9.28 -8.99
N LEU A 102 1.55 -10.58 -9.06
CA LEU A 102 2.92 -11.07 -8.97
C LEU A 102 3.41 -11.43 -10.36
N GLU A 103 4.47 -10.80 -10.81
CA GLU A 103 5.10 -11.10 -12.10
C GLU A 103 5.57 -12.57 -12.14
N ASP A 104 5.38 -13.26 -13.28
CA ASP A 104 5.92 -14.60 -13.50
C ASP A 104 7.42 -14.55 -13.79
N LYS A 105 8.18 -14.16 -12.76
CA LYS A 105 9.61 -13.96 -12.80
C LYS A 105 10.29 -14.75 -11.68
N LYS A 106 11.52 -15.16 -11.96
CA LYS A 106 12.42 -15.74 -10.96
C LYS A 106 13.28 -14.64 -10.33
N MET A 107 13.16 -14.48 -9.02
CA MET A 107 14.02 -13.62 -8.22
C MET A 107 15.23 -14.42 -7.76
N VAL A 108 16.40 -14.03 -8.25
CA VAL A 108 17.66 -14.75 -8.03
C VAL A 108 18.46 -14.06 -6.94
N HIS A 109 18.87 -14.85 -5.95
CA HIS A 109 19.74 -14.41 -4.86
C HIS A 109 21.02 -15.27 -4.85
N PRO A 110 22.22 -14.71 -4.58
CA PRO A 110 23.48 -15.47 -4.53
C PRO A 110 23.42 -16.67 -3.58
N ASN A 111 22.72 -16.52 -2.46
CA ASN A 111 22.35 -17.63 -1.60
C ASN A 111 21.01 -18.26 -2.07
N PRO A 112 21.00 -19.52 -2.56
CA PRO A 112 19.84 -20.14 -3.19
C PRO A 112 18.59 -20.24 -2.30
N GLN A 113 18.75 -20.27 -0.98
CA GLN A 113 17.62 -20.35 -0.05
C GLN A 113 16.71 -19.11 -0.09
N PHE A 114 17.22 -18.00 -0.60
CA PHE A 114 16.48 -16.75 -0.80
C PHE A 114 16.06 -16.53 -2.26
N SER A 115 16.34 -17.47 -3.17
CA SER A 115 15.79 -17.41 -4.52
C SER A 115 14.35 -17.92 -4.53
N TYR A 116 13.49 -17.31 -5.32
CA TYR A 116 12.08 -17.71 -5.43
C TYR A 116 11.49 -17.40 -6.80
N GLU A 117 10.36 -18.02 -7.11
CA GLU A 117 9.59 -17.77 -8.35
C GLU A 117 8.24 -17.16 -7.99
N GLY A 118 7.78 -16.17 -8.78
CA GLY A 118 6.50 -15.48 -8.57
C GLY A 118 5.32 -16.45 -8.46
N LYS A 119 5.31 -17.51 -9.28
CA LYS A 119 4.34 -18.61 -9.20
C LYS A 119 4.27 -19.29 -7.84
N MET A 120 5.42 -19.58 -7.25
CA MET A 120 5.50 -20.22 -5.94
C MET A 120 4.98 -19.26 -4.85
N VAL A 121 5.36 -17.98 -4.94
CA VAL A 121 4.90 -16.96 -3.99
C VAL A 121 3.39 -16.78 -4.08
N SER A 122 2.81 -16.71 -5.29
CA SER A 122 1.37 -16.56 -5.48
C SER A 122 0.57 -17.73 -4.92
N GLN A 123 1.02 -18.97 -5.13
CA GLN A 123 0.41 -20.18 -4.56
C GLN A 123 0.47 -20.20 -3.02
N LYS A 124 1.65 -19.89 -2.45
CA LYS A 124 1.82 -19.84 -0.99
C LYS A 124 0.99 -18.70 -0.38
N TRP A 125 0.90 -17.56 -1.06
CA TRP A 125 0.10 -16.42 -0.63
C TRP A 125 -1.39 -16.73 -0.66
N ASN A 126 -1.88 -17.37 -1.72
CA ASN A 126 -3.26 -17.84 -1.81
C ASN A 126 -3.62 -18.75 -0.62
N ALA A 127 -2.82 -19.79 -0.38
CA ALA A 127 -3.03 -20.72 0.72
C ALA A 127 -2.96 -20.03 2.11
N PHE A 128 -2.06 -19.06 2.25
CA PHE A 128 -1.94 -18.26 3.47
C PHE A 128 -3.21 -17.41 3.70
N LEU A 129 -3.69 -16.70 2.68
CA LEU A 129 -4.92 -15.90 2.77
C LEU A 129 -6.15 -16.75 3.09
N GLN A 130 -6.27 -17.95 2.50
CA GLN A 130 -7.36 -18.89 2.82
C GLN A 130 -7.34 -19.32 4.28
N LYS A 131 -6.15 -19.47 4.87
CA LYS A 131 -5.99 -19.82 6.29
C LYS A 131 -6.30 -18.64 7.21
N VAL A 132 -5.90 -17.43 6.84
CA VAL A 132 -6.10 -16.22 7.66
C VAL A 132 -7.54 -15.73 7.58
N PHE A 133 -8.19 -15.86 6.42
CA PHE A 133 -9.56 -15.39 6.15
C PHE A 133 -10.44 -16.52 5.59
N PRO A 134 -10.74 -17.57 6.39
CA PRO A 134 -11.48 -18.75 5.90
C PRO A 134 -12.92 -18.44 5.45
N GLN A 135 -13.48 -17.32 5.88
CA GLN A 135 -14.82 -16.84 5.49
C GLN A 135 -14.84 -16.11 4.14
N LEU A 136 -13.68 -15.76 3.59
CA LEU A 136 -13.55 -15.02 2.34
C LEU A 136 -13.18 -15.94 1.17
N LEU A 137 -13.35 -15.43 -0.05
CA LEU A 137 -12.98 -16.13 -1.27
C LEU A 137 -11.58 -15.69 -1.69
N VAL A 138 -10.69 -16.65 -1.94
CA VAL A 138 -9.35 -16.38 -2.47
C VAL A 138 -9.20 -17.09 -3.80
N THR A 139 -8.93 -16.33 -4.86
CA THR A 139 -8.71 -16.86 -6.21
C THR A 139 -7.31 -16.53 -6.70
N THR A 140 -6.82 -17.34 -7.63
CA THR A 140 -5.60 -17.07 -8.37
C THR A 140 -5.86 -17.30 -9.84
N GLU A 141 -5.58 -16.28 -10.64
CA GLU A 141 -5.71 -16.31 -12.10
C GLU A 141 -4.42 -15.79 -12.76
N ILE A 142 -4.18 -16.22 -13.99
CA ILE A 142 -3.07 -15.71 -14.81
C ILE A 142 -3.62 -14.60 -15.69
N VAL A 143 -2.99 -13.44 -15.66
CA VAL A 143 -3.35 -12.27 -16.48
C VAL A 143 -2.14 -11.81 -17.29
N GLU A 144 -2.36 -11.28 -18.49
CA GLU A 144 -1.26 -10.83 -19.36
C GLU A 144 -0.69 -9.47 -18.94
N GLU A 145 -1.55 -8.61 -18.38
CA GLU A 145 -1.19 -7.25 -17.98
C GLU A 145 -1.87 -6.83 -16.67
N ILE A 146 -1.22 -5.94 -15.94
CA ILE A 146 -1.81 -5.26 -14.80
C ILE A 146 -2.74 -4.16 -15.34
N PRO A 147 -4.00 -4.08 -14.89
CA PRO A 147 -4.89 -3.00 -15.30
C PRO A 147 -4.28 -1.63 -15.01
N LYS A 148 -4.22 -0.77 -16.03
CA LYS A 148 -3.80 0.62 -15.85
C LYS A 148 -4.89 1.38 -15.11
N LEU A 149 -4.51 2.04 -14.01
CA LEU A 149 -5.38 2.93 -13.27
C LEU A 149 -5.31 4.33 -13.88
N SER A 150 -6.45 5.01 -13.96
CA SER A 150 -6.49 6.46 -14.15
C SER A 150 -5.83 7.17 -12.96
N LEU A 151 -5.42 8.43 -13.14
CA LEU A 151 -4.86 9.23 -12.05
C LEU A 151 -5.83 9.32 -10.86
N LYS A 152 -7.13 9.52 -11.13
CA LYS A 152 -8.18 9.50 -10.11
C LYS A 152 -8.20 8.18 -9.33
N GLU A 153 -8.26 7.05 -10.02
CA GLU A 153 -8.33 5.73 -9.37
C GLU A 153 -7.07 5.42 -8.57
N PHE A 154 -5.90 5.76 -9.10
CA PHE A 154 -4.63 5.62 -8.39
C PHE A 154 -4.62 6.48 -7.13
N THR A 155 -4.97 7.77 -7.23
CA THR A 155 -5.01 8.69 -6.10
C THR A 155 -5.95 8.19 -5.01
N LEU A 156 -7.15 7.79 -5.41
CA LEU A 156 -8.16 7.27 -4.51
C LEU A 156 -7.67 6.03 -3.77
N GLN A 157 -7.11 5.05 -4.48
CA GLN A 157 -6.57 3.84 -3.88
C GLN A 157 -5.36 4.13 -2.98
N TYR A 158 -4.46 5.01 -3.39
CA TYR A 158 -3.29 5.41 -2.61
C TYR A 158 -3.70 6.08 -1.29
N PHE A 159 -4.57 7.08 -1.34
CA PHE A 159 -5.07 7.73 -0.12
C PHE A 159 -5.89 6.77 0.73
N TYR A 160 -6.83 6.04 0.15
CA TYR A 160 -7.64 5.06 0.87
C TYR A 160 -6.79 4.02 1.61
N ARG A 161 -5.76 3.47 0.97
CA ARG A 161 -4.85 2.50 1.60
C ARG A 161 -4.10 3.13 2.77
N ASN A 162 -3.51 4.29 2.53
CA ASN A 162 -2.54 4.87 3.43
C ASN A 162 -3.14 5.83 4.46
N LEU A 163 -4.42 6.20 4.39
CA LEU A 163 -5.03 7.07 5.40
C LEU A 163 -5.13 6.34 6.74
N ASN A 164 -4.69 7.00 7.81
CA ASN A 164 -4.77 6.50 9.17
C ASN A 164 -5.61 7.44 10.03
N PRO A 165 -6.75 7.00 10.57
CA PRO A 165 -7.63 7.87 11.36
C PRO A 165 -7.03 8.30 12.71
N GLU A 166 -5.93 7.67 13.14
CA GLU A 166 -5.26 7.94 14.42
C GLU A 166 -3.99 8.78 14.26
N VAL A 167 -3.41 8.86 13.05
CA VAL A 167 -2.13 9.53 12.82
C VAL A 167 -2.20 10.35 11.55
N ASN A 168 -1.94 11.65 11.71
CA ASN A 168 -1.89 12.59 10.60
C ASN A 168 -0.44 12.69 10.11
N TYR A 169 -0.20 12.13 8.93
CA TYR A 169 1.05 12.29 8.19
C TYR A 169 0.73 12.73 6.77
N THR A 170 1.67 13.48 6.19
CA THR A 170 1.59 13.90 4.80
C THR A 170 1.56 12.67 3.91
N LEU A 171 0.46 12.55 3.16
CA LEU A 171 0.28 11.54 2.13
C LEU A 171 0.47 12.21 0.79
N GLU A 172 1.57 11.93 0.12
CA GLU A 172 1.98 12.64 -1.09
C GLU A 172 2.58 11.69 -2.14
N PHE A 173 2.42 12.06 -3.41
CA PHE A 173 3.06 11.39 -4.53
C PHE A 173 3.25 12.37 -5.70
N ARG A 174 4.02 11.93 -6.71
CA ARG A 174 4.25 12.71 -7.94
C ARG A 174 3.42 12.15 -9.10
N SER A 175 3.02 13.02 -10.01
CA SER A 175 2.18 12.71 -11.15
C SER A 175 2.63 13.43 -12.42
N LYS A 176 2.25 12.86 -13.56
CA LYS A 176 2.44 13.46 -14.91
C LYS A 176 1.46 14.60 -15.18
N GLU A 177 0.29 14.53 -14.57
CA GLU A 177 -0.82 15.47 -14.78
C GLU A 177 -1.49 15.80 -13.44
N LEU A 178 -2.29 16.87 -13.45
CA LEU A 178 -3.11 17.29 -12.32
C LEU A 178 -4.47 16.58 -12.37
N LEU A 179 -5.07 16.39 -11.19
CA LEU A 179 -6.47 16.00 -11.08
C LEU A 179 -7.36 17.17 -11.47
N ASP A 180 -8.46 16.90 -12.17
CA ASP A 180 -9.50 17.91 -12.35
C ASP A 180 -10.35 18.13 -11.08
N LYS A 181 -11.17 19.18 -11.11
CA LYS A 181 -12.00 19.58 -9.96
C LYS A 181 -12.98 18.49 -9.52
N ASP A 182 -13.57 17.80 -10.48
CA ASP A 182 -14.59 16.79 -10.23
C ASP A 182 -13.95 15.49 -9.74
N GLU A 183 -12.78 15.13 -10.27
CA GLU A 183 -11.98 14.02 -9.75
C GLU A 183 -11.58 14.23 -8.29
N MET A 184 -11.07 15.41 -7.93
CA MET A 184 -10.75 15.73 -6.53
C MET A 184 -11.98 15.66 -5.63
N ARG A 185 -13.13 16.16 -6.11
CA ARG A 185 -14.40 16.11 -5.38
C ARG A 185 -14.83 14.67 -5.10
N GLU A 186 -14.76 13.81 -6.11
CA GLU A 186 -15.09 12.39 -5.99
C GLU A 186 -14.14 11.65 -5.06
N ILE A 187 -12.84 11.96 -5.11
CA ILE A 187 -11.88 11.34 -4.18
C ILE A 187 -12.20 11.78 -2.75
N LEU A 188 -12.38 13.09 -2.52
CA LEU A 188 -12.65 13.64 -1.21
C LEU A 188 -13.93 13.10 -0.59
N SER A 189 -15.01 12.96 -1.36
CA SER A 189 -16.28 12.41 -0.86
C SER A 189 -16.15 10.99 -0.32
N VAL A 190 -15.14 10.24 -0.78
CA VAL A 190 -14.86 8.87 -0.32
C VAL A 190 -13.92 8.85 0.88
N ILE A 191 -12.83 9.62 0.83
CA ILE A 191 -11.79 9.54 1.87
C ILE A 191 -12.14 10.35 3.12
N GLN A 192 -13.01 11.35 3.02
CA GLN A 192 -13.39 12.18 4.15
C GLN A 192 -14.17 11.41 5.22
N ASP A 193 -14.99 10.44 4.82
CA ASP A 193 -15.70 9.52 5.74
C ASP A 193 -14.76 8.60 6.53
N LEU A 194 -13.49 8.51 6.13
CA LEU A 194 -12.47 7.67 6.75
C LEU A 194 -11.51 8.45 7.65
N SER A 195 -11.63 9.78 7.67
CA SER A 195 -10.81 10.68 8.48
C SER A 195 -11.64 11.34 9.58
N ASN A 196 -11.05 11.55 10.75
CA ASN A 196 -11.63 12.43 11.76
C ASN A 196 -11.33 13.91 11.48
N ASP A 197 -10.37 14.19 10.58
CA ASP A 197 -9.93 15.52 10.25
C ASP A 197 -10.60 16.06 8.99
N LYS A 198 -10.76 17.38 8.96
CA LYS A 198 -11.13 18.08 7.73
C LYS A 198 -9.94 18.07 6.78
N ILE A 199 -10.08 17.39 5.65
CA ILE A 199 -9.03 17.23 4.64
C ILE A 199 -9.42 17.84 3.29
N THR A 200 -8.41 18.16 2.49
CA THR A 200 -8.53 18.57 1.08
C THR A 200 -7.37 17.95 0.28
N ILE A 201 -7.45 17.98 -1.04
CA ILE A 201 -6.33 17.61 -1.91
C ILE A 201 -5.60 18.90 -2.32
N GLY A 202 -4.28 18.92 -2.11
CA GLY A 202 -3.38 19.92 -2.64
C GLY A 202 -2.65 19.35 -3.85
N GLN A 203 -2.45 20.18 -4.87
CA GLN A 203 -1.63 19.80 -6.02
C GLN A 203 -0.91 21.02 -6.59
N GLN A 204 0.30 20.83 -7.10
CA GLN A 204 1.12 21.92 -7.66
C GLN A 204 2.24 21.40 -8.55
N TYR A 205 2.74 22.24 -9.45
CA TYR A 205 4.03 21.97 -10.10
C TYR A 205 5.16 22.00 -9.08
N CYS A 206 5.99 20.95 -9.04
CA CYS A 206 7.09 20.83 -8.10
C CYS A 206 8.42 20.64 -8.84
N LYS A 207 9.32 21.62 -8.70
CA LYS A 207 10.68 21.58 -9.30
C LYS A 207 11.46 20.35 -8.85
N THR A 208 11.28 19.92 -7.59
CA THR A 208 11.93 18.73 -7.03
C THR A 208 11.38 17.45 -7.68
N CYS A 209 10.06 17.33 -7.86
CA CYS A 209 9.44 16.21 -8.57
C CYS A 209 9.88 16.16 -10.03
N ALA A 210 9.93 17.31 -10.71
CA ALA A 210 10.44 17.41 -12.06
C ALA A 210 11.92 17.00 -12.15
N GLY A 211 12.76 17.43 -11.20
CA GLY A 211 14.18 17.07 -11.14
C GLY A 211 14.41 15.57 -10.97
N TYR A 212 13.69 14.90 -10.05
CA TYR A 212 13.86 13.47 -9.80
C TYR A 212 13.26 12.56 -10.88
N SER A 213 12.32 13.07 -11.69
CA SER A 213 11.65 12.30 -12.74
C SER A 213 12.13 12.62 -14.15
N ASP A 214 13.20 13.42 -14.28
CA ASP A 214 13.64 14.00 -15.56
C ASP A 214 12.49 14.68 -16.34
N GLY A 215 11.62 15.38 -15.60
CA GLY A 215 10.45 16.07 -16.12
C GLY A 215 9.24 15.20 -16.46
N LYS A 216 9.31 13.88 -16.25
CA LYS A 216 8.20 12.97 -16.58
C LYS A 216 7.00 13.09 -15.65
N GLU A 217 7.24 13.37 -14.37
CA GLU A 217 6.22 13.45 -13.30
C GLU A 217 6.43 14.73 -12.48
N PRO A 218 6.14 15.92 -13.06
CA PRO A 218 6.51 17.19 -12.45
C PRO A 218 5.52 17.68 -11.38
N TYR A 219 4.32 17.13 -11.30
CA TYR A 219 3.28 17.59 -10.38
C TYR A 219 3.35 16.81 -9.06
N HIS A 220 3.18 17.52 -7.96
CA HIS A 220 3.04 16.97 -6.62
C HIS A 220 1.57 16.97 -6.23
N ILE A 221 1.07 15.87 -5.66
CA ILE A 221 -0.31 15.73 -5.18
C ILE A 221 -0.25 15.20 -3.75
N GLU A 222 -0.99 15.84 -2.83
CA GLU A 222 -0.98 15.52 -1.40
C GLU A 222 -2.35 15.66 -0.73
N ILE A 223 -2.53 14.99 0.41
CA ILE A 223 -3.59 15.31 1.38
C ILE A 223 -3.14 16.47 2.27
N VAL A 224 -3.97 17.49 2.35
CA VAL A 224 -3.78 18.63 3.25
C VAL A 224 -4.82 18.57 4.39
N TYR A 225 -4.32 18.48 5.62
CA TYR A 225 -5.14 18.50 6.84
C TYR A 225 -5.41 19.93 7.27
N LEU A 226 -6.67 20.36 7.25
CA LEU A 226 -7.07 21.76 7.48
C LEU A 226 -7.16 22.11 8.97
N THR A 227 -7.33 21.13 9.84
CA THR A 227 -7.42 21.28 11.31
C THR A 227 -6.11 21.77 11.94
N PHE A 228 -4.95 21.38 11.41
CA PHE A 228 -3.64 21.78 11.93
C PHE A 228 -3.23 23.22 11.62
N TYR A 229 -3.84 23.82 10.60
CA TYR A 229 -3.46 25.18 10.18
C TYR A 229 -4.17 26.29 10.96
N GLY A 230 -4.93 25.97 12.01
CA GLY A 230 -5.58 26.98 12.86
C GLY A 230 -6.54 27.91 12.09
N ARG A 231 -7.17 27.42 11.02
CA ARG A 231 -8.07 28.23 10.18
C ARG A 231 -9.53 27.90 10.48
N ASP A 232 -9.92 28.19 11.72
CA ASP A 232 -11.28 28.67 11.99
C ASP A 232 -11.30 30.14 11.59
N GLU A 233 -11.57 30.43 10.32
CA GLU A 233 -12.10 31.72 9.83
C GLU A 233 -12.09 31.71 8.29
N GLU A 234 -13.29 31.95 7.74
CA GLU A 234 -13.59 32.60 6.46
C GLU A 234 -12.66 32.34 5.27
N GLU A 235 -13.20 31.70 4.23
CA GLU A 235 -13.20 32.18 2.83
C GLU A 235 -11.96 32.91 2.24
N LYS A 236 -10.76 32.70 2.79
CA LYS A 236 -9.52 33.08 2.13
C LYS A 236 -9.20 31.98 1.14
N THR A 237 -9.73 32.16 -0.06
CA THR A 237 -9.27 31.53 -1.30
C THR A 237 -7.74 31.54 -1.30
N TYR A 238 -7.14 30.34 -1.28
CA TYR A 238 -5.69 30.14 -1.31
C TYR A 238 -5.16 30.45 -2.71
N GLU A 239 -5.28 31.70 -3.15
CA GLU A 239 -4.68 32.19 -4.40
C GLU A 239 -3.17 32.46 -4.26
N GLU A 240 -2.60 32.35 -3.05
CA GLU A 240 -1.16 32.60 -2.80
C GLU A 240 -0.25 31.38 -2.95
N TYR A 241 -0.81 30.17 -3.06
CA TYR A 241 -0.05 28.95 -3.42
C TYR A 241 -0.55 28.49 -4.78
N GLY A 242 0.25 28.73 -5.82
CA GLY A 242 -0.11 28.54 -7.23
C GLY A 242 -0.89 27.23 -7.49
N GLU A 243 -2.00 27.40 -8.20
CA GLU A 243 -2.83 26.34 -8.81
C GLU A 243 -3.39 25.24 -7.88
N GLY A 244 -4.30 25.63 -6.97
CA GLY A 244 -5.55 24.87 -6.75
C GLY A 244 -5.61 23.91 -5.57
N ILE A 245 -6.09 24.41 -4.42
CA ILE A 245 -6.60 23.60 -3.30
C ILE A 245 -8.13 23.62 -3.35
N TYR A 246 -8.78 22.45 -3.41
CA TYR A 246 -10.25 22.35 -3.56
C TYR A 246 -10.94 21.84 -2.30
N LYS A 247 -11.65 22.73 -1.60
CA LYS A 247 -12.56 22.33 -0.53
C LYS A 247 -13.95 22.00 -1.09
N LEU A 248 -14.58 20.95 -0.56
CA LEU A 248 -16.03 20.75 -0.69
C LEU A 248 -16.76 21.89 0.05
N ALA A 249 -17.73 22.51 -0.64
CA ALA A 249 -18.61 23.54 -0.10
C ALA A 249 -19.59 22.97 0.93
#